data_AF-A0AAX2AEL2-F1
#
_entry.id   AF-A0AAX2AEL2-F1
#
_cell.length_a   1.000
_cell.length_b   1.000
_cell.length_c   1.000
_cell.angle_alpha   90.00
_cell.angle_beta   90.00
_cell.angle_gamma   90.00
#
_symmetry.space_group_name_H-M   'P 1'
#
loop_
_entity.id
_entity.type
_entity.pdbx_description
1 polymer ?
#
loop_
_entity_poly.entity_id
_entity_poly.type
_entity_poly.pdbx_seq_one_letter_code
_entity_poly.pdbx_strand_id
1 'polypeptide(L)' 'MKTSILSLILLGILTGCSQDISKLSKDECLKQGHSYKKIKSLNYRTGKYVIKDICIEKK' A
#
# COMPACT_ATOMS: atom_id res chain seq x y z
N MET A 1 -19.87 -37.30 -11.59
CA MET A 1 -19.11 -36.58 -10.54
C MET A 1 -17.69 -36.28 -11.01
N LYS A 2 -17.47 -35.29 -11.89
CA LYS A 2 -16.11 -34.90 -12.35
C LYS A 2 -15.92 -33.40 -12.61
N THR A 3 -16.95 -32.56 -12.41
CA THR A 3 -16.95 -31.15 -12.81
C THR A 3 -16.75 -30.15 -11.66
N SER A 4 -16.66 -30.61 -10.41
CA SER A 4 -16.63 -29.71 -9.24
C SER A 4 -15.27 -29.10 -8.91
N ILE A 5 -14.18 -29.55 -9.53
CA ILE A 5 -12.82 -29.12 -9.15
C ILE A 5 -12.39 -27.85 -9.90
N LEU A 6 -12.96 -27.60 -11.09
CA LEU A 6 -12.56 -26.47 -11.94
C LEU A 6 -12.98 -25.11 -11.37
N SER A 7 -14.06 -25.06 -10.58
CA SER A 7 -14.60 -23.82 -10.00
C SER A 7 -13.76 -23.25 -8.84
N LEU A 8 -12.88 -24.05 -8.22
CA LEU A 8 -12.10 -23.61 -7.06
C LEU A 8 -10.86 -22.79 -7.45
N ILE A 9 -10.35 -22.97 -8.68
CA ILE A 9 -9.12 -22.33 -9.16
C ILE A 9 -9.37 -20.86 -9.56
N LEU A 10 -10.60 -20.52 -9.98
CA LEU A 10 -10.94 -19.17 -10.46
C LEU A 10 -11.00 -18.11 -9.34
N LEU A 11 -11.15 -18.52 -8.08
CA LEU A 11 -11.27 -17.60 -6.92
C LEU A 11 -9.91 -17.10 -6.39
N GLY A 12 -8.80 -17.74 -6.75
CA GLY A 12 -7.47 -17.43 -6.23
C GLY A 12 -6.74 -16.28 -6.94
N ILE A 13 -7.27 -15.76 -8.05
CA ILE A 13 -6.55 -14.83 -8.94
C ILE A 13 -6.79 -13.35 -8.59
N LEU A 14 -7.61 -13.06 -7.57
CA LEU A 14 -8.04 -11.69 -7.23
C LEU A 14 -7.31 -11.08 -6.01
N THR A 15 -6.40 -11.77 -5.35
CA THR A 15 -5.69 -11.23 -4.16
C THR A 15 -4.45 -10.40 -4.50
N GLY A 16 -4.23 -10.07 -5.77
CA GLY A 16 -3.06 -9.33 -6.27
C GLY A 16 -3.11 -7.81 -6.12
N CYS A 17 -3.85 -7.25 -5.16
CA CYS A 17 -3.76 -5.81 -4.87
C CYS A 17 -2.43 -5.52 -4.18
N SER A 18 -1.40 -5.17 -4.96
CA SER A 18 -0.20 -4.51 -4.43
C SER A 18 -0.64 -3.15 -3.88
N GLN A 19 -0.90 -3.09 -2.57
CA GLN A 19 -1.27 -1.85 -1.91
C GLN A 19 -0.04 -0.98 -1.81
N ASP A 20 -0.12 0.23 -2.38
CA ASP A 20 0.90 1.26 -2.23
C ASP A 20 0.98 1.69 -0.76
N ILE A 21 1.90 1.08 -0.01
CA ILE A 21 2.06 1.30 1.42
C ILE A 21 2.33 2.77 1.75
N SER A 22 2.88 3.54 0.80
CA SER A 22 3.25 4.94 1.03
C SER A 22 2.04 5.83 1.38
N LYS A 23 0.83 5.37 1.01
CA LYS A 23 -0.44 6.05 1.27
C LYS A 23 -1.13 5.60 2.56
N LEU A 24 -0.57 4.63 3.28
CA LEU A 24 -1.14 4.18 4.55
C LEU A 24 -1.16 5.31 5.57
N SER A 25 -2.19 5.28 6.42
CA SER A 25 -2.25 6.15 7.59
C SER A 25 -1.20 5.75 8.63
N LYS A 26 -0.86 6.69 9.53
CA LYS A 26 0.19 6.51 10.51
C LYS A 26 0.04 5.22 11.33
N ASP A 27 -1.18 4.98 11.77
CA ASP A 27 -1.48 3.84 12.62
C ASP A 27 -1.46 2.52 11.85
N GLU A 28 -1.91 2.50 10.59
CA GLU A 28 -1.89 1.30 9.75
C GLU A 28 -0.47 0.86 9.41
N CYS A 29 0.39 1.81 9.03
CA CYS A 29 1.76 1.49 8.67
C CYS A 29 2.59 1.04 9.88
N LEU A 30 2.35 1.58 11.08
CA LEU A 30 2.96 1.06 12.31
C LEU A 30 2.42 -0.35 12.66
N LYS A 31 1.12 -0.59 12.50
CA LYS A 31 0.51 -1.92 12.72
C LYS A 31 1.07 -2.99 11.77
N GLN A 32 1.42 -2.60 10.55
CA GLN A 32 2.04 -3.50 9.57
C GLN A 32 3.56 -3.68 9.79
N GLY A 33 4.14 -3.06 10.83
CA GLY A 33 5.57 -3.21 11.17
C GLY A 33 6.50 -2.36 10.30
N HIS A 34 5.95 -1.45 9.49
CA HIS A 34 6.70 -0.50 8.68
C HIS A 34 7.12 0.73 9.49
N SER A 35 7.95 1.59 8.89
CA SER A 35 8.48 2.81 9.51
C SER A 35 7.89 4.06 8.88
N TYR A 36 7.87 5.17 9.63
CA TYR A 36 7.45 6.48 9.11
C TYR A 36 8.62 7.39 8.83
N LYS A 37 8.51 8.15 7.74
CA LYS A 37 9.44 9.22 7.40
C LYS A 37 8.71 10.48 6.98
N LYS A 38 9.21 11.62 7.44
CA LYS A 38 8.82 12.94 6.93
C LYS A 38 9.68 13.28 5.72
N ILE A 39 9.04 13.58 4.59
CA ILE A 39 9.72 14.05 3.39
C ILE A 39 9.26 15.44 3.00
N LYS A 40 10.19 16.24 2.47
CA LYS A 40 9.89 17.51 1.84
C LYS A 40 9.57 17.25 0.37
N SER A 41 8.35 17.52 -0.06
CA SER A 41 7.85 17.26 -1.41
C SER A 41 7.37 18.57 -2.04
N LEU A 42 7.68 18.78 -3.32
CA LEU A 42 7.18 19.94 -4.07
C LEU A 42 5.71 19.70 -4.43
N ASN A 43 4.83 20.63 -4.05
CA ASN A 43 3.46 20.63 -4.54
C ASN A 43 3.43 21.37 -5.88
N TYR A 44 3.44 20.61 -6.98
CA TYR A 44 3.44 21.15 -8.35
C TYR A 44 2.27 22.06 -8.68
N ARG A 45 1.11 21.91 -8.01
CA ARG A 45 -0.03 22.81 -8.20
C ARG A 45 0.22 24.21 -7.65
N THR A 46 1.02 24.32 -6.58
CA THR A 46 1.26 25.58 -5.86
C THR A 46 2.68 26.12 -5.98
N GLY A 47 3.62 25.32 -6.50
CA GLY A 47 5.05 25.63 -6.53
C GLY A 47 5.72 25.65 -5.16
N LYS A 48 5.02 25.33 -4.07
CA LYS A 48 5.54 25.37 -2.70
C LYS A 48 5.97 24.00 -2.22
N TYR A 49 7.02 23.96 -1.40
CA TYR A 49 7.41 22.73 -0.70
C TYR A 49 6.47 22.48 0.49
N VAL A 50 6.04 21.23 0.63
CA VAL A 50 5.21 20.73 1.73
C VAL A 50 5.91 19.58 2.43
N ILE A 51 5.63 19.42 3.72
CA ILE A 51 6.08 18.24 4.48
C ILE A 51 4.97 17.18 4.36
N LYS A 52 5.34 15.98 3.93
CA LYS A 52 4.45 14.81 3.88
C LYS A 52 4.98 13.71 4.78
N ASP A 53 4.08 13.09 5.52
CA ASP A 53 4.35 11.83 6.20
C ASP A 53 4.17 10.68 5.20
N ILE A 54 5.19 9.85 5.04
CA ILE A 54 5.14 8.66 4.19
C ILE A 54 5.48 7.42 5.01
N CYS A 55 4.77 6.34 4.74
CA CYS A 55 5.15 5.01 5.20
C CYS A 55 6.26 4.44 4.31
N ILE A 56 7.26 3.81 4.93
CA ILE A 56 8.38 3.15 4.24
C ILE A 56 8.61 1.76 4.83
N GLU A 57 9.01 0.80 3.99
CA GLU A 57 9.41 -0.52 4.46
C GLU A 57 10.58 -0.42 5.46
N LYS A 58 10.48 -1.18 6.55
CA LYS A 58 11.51 -1.27 7.57
C LYS A 58 12.57 -2.27 7.06
N LYS A 59 13.71 -1.76 6.61
CA LYS A 59 14.88 -2.56 6.20
C LYS A 59 15.54 -3.25 7.38
#